data_AF-A0A6A6ZUS3-F1
#
_entry.id   AF-A0A6A6ZUS3-F1
#
_cell.length_a   1.000
_cell.length_b   1.000
_cell.length_c   1.000
_cell.angle_alpha   90.00
_cell.angle_beta   90.00
_cell.angle_gamma   90.00
#
_symmetry.space_group_name_H-M   'P 1'
#
loop_
_entity.id
_entity.type
_entity.pdbx_description
1 polymer ?
#
loop_
_entity_poly.entity_id
_entity_poly.type
_entity_poly.pdbx_seq_one_letter_code
_entity_poly.pdbx_strand_id
1 'polypeptide(L)'
;MGDFDGTTNRTSPMTVVCATMARGFRRPPIIVSLTFFCGYHLVNDDNKGGLAMIRSLLAQLLRQFPYSSITPLPDISTHDIEAGDIVKLCKLFNHVVRQLQQGTPVFCFIDGINEYEREEYVHTMDKVVVSLKDLVQYGSAANFKLLLTSPRPTMLVKNAFDTYNETLMHMQRLTVVKDGVRLDVLQARLMAGFENGMVARSGGV
;
A
#
# COMPACT_ATOMS: atom_id res chain seq x y z
N MET A 1 -12.81 23.29 -31.24
CA MET A 1 -12.19 24.27 -30.32
C MET A 1 -13.00 24.18 -29.03
N GLY A 2 -12.55 23.37 -28.07
CA GLY A 2 -13.26 23.11 -26.82
C GLY A 2 -12.48 23.77 -25.69
N ASP A 3 -13.09 24.78 -25.11
CA ASP A 3 -12.61 25.59 -23.99
C ASP A 3 -12.53 24.71 -22.73
N PHE A 4 -11.33 24.60 -22.15
CA PHE A 4 -11.11 23.87 -20.91
C PHE A 4 -10.93 24.89 -19.79
N ASP A 5 -12.03 25.22 -19.14
CA ASP A 5 -12.03 25.95 -17.88
C ASP A 5 -11.35 25.09 -16.80
N GLY A 6 -10.27 25.63 -16.24
CA GLY A 6 -9.37 24.96 -15.33
C GLY A 6 -9.79 25.12 -13.88
N THR A 7 -10.73 24.30 -13.39
CA THR A 7 -11.00 24.18 -11.94
C THR A 7 -11.60 22.83 -11.48
N THR A 8 -11.59 21.77 -12.29
CA THR A 8 -12.06 20.46 -11.82
C THR A 8 -10.89 19.58 -11.38
N ASN A 9 -10.76 19.41 -10.07
CA ASN A 9 -9.92 18.42 -9.42
C ASN A 9 -10.20 17.03 -10.04
N ARG A 10 -9.37 16.60 -11.01
CA ARG A 10 -9.54 15.33 -11.73
C ARG A 10 -9.12 14.18 -10.82
N THR A 11 -9.99 13.83 -9.88
CA THR A 11 -9.87 12.59 -9.11
C THR A 11 -9.96 11.43 -10.08
N SER A 12 -8.87 10.66 -10.20
CA SER A 12 -8.86 9.44 -10.99
C SER A 12 -9.96 8.49 -10.50
N PRO A 13 -10.67 7.76 -11.39
CA PRO A 13 -11.59 6.71 -10.98
C PRO A 13 -10.95 5.70 -10.01
N MET A 14 -9.64 5.48 -10.14
CA MET A 14 -8.88 4.63 -9.23
C MET A 14 -8.77 5.20 -7.82
N THR A 15 -8.68 6.52 -7.66
CA THR A 15 -8.72 7.17 -6.34
C THR A 15 -10.03 6.87 -5.62
N VAL A 16 -11.15 6.86 -6.36
CA VAL A 16 -12.47 6.51 -5.79
C VAL A 16 -12.50 5.04 -5.38
N VAL A 17 -11.96 4.14 -6.19
CA VAL A 17 -11.86 2.70 -5.86
C VAL A 17 -10.98 2.49 -4.62
N CYS A 18 -9.79 3.09 -4.59
CA CYS A 18 -8.87 3.03 -3.44
C CYS A 18 -9.52 3.61 -2.17
N ALA A 19 -10.19 4.76 -2.26
CA ALA A 19 -10.89 5.37 -1.13
C ALA A 19 -12.05 4.49 -0.64
N THR A 20 -12.77 3.84 -1.56
CA THR A 20 -13.88 2.93 -1.23
C THR A 20 -13.37 1.67 -0.54
N MET A 21 -12.28 1.07 -1.05
CA MET A 21 -11.63 -0.07 -0.39
C MET A 21 -11.09 0.31 0.99
N ALA A 22 -10.38 1.43 1.10
CA ALA A 22 -9.87 1.92 2.38
C ALA A 22 -10.99 2.19 3.39
N ARG A 23 -12.18 2.63 2.94
CA ARG A 23 -13.35 2.82 3.79
C ARG A 23 -13.98 1.50 4.25
N GLY A 24 -13.99 0.49 3.38
CA GLY A 24 -14.49 -0.85 3.69
C GLY A 24 -13.69 -1.57 4.76
N PHE A 25 -12.38 -1.28 4.88
CA PHE A 25 -11.49 -1.91 5.85
C PHE A 25 -11.54 -1.29 7.27
N ARG A 26 -12.37 -0.27 7.52
CA ARG A 26 -12.42 0.46 8.81
C ARG A 26 -13.20 -0.21 9.95
N ARG A 27 -13.62 -1.49 9.86
CA ARG A 27 -14.29 -2.23 10.96
C ARG A 27 -13.77 -3.68 11.10
N PRO A 28 -13.69 -4.26 12.32
CA PRO A 28 -12.63 -5.21 12.69
C PRO A 28 -12.85 -6.67 12.27
N PRO A 29 -11.78 -7.49 12.22
CA PRO A 29 -10.49 -7.30 12.90
C PRO A 29 -9.46 -6.51 12.08
N ILE A 30 -9.04 -5.37 12.66
CA ILE A 30 -7.72 -4.71 12.56
C ILE A 30 -7.02 -4.87 11.20
N ILE A 31 -7.54 -4.21 10.16
CA ILE A 31 -6.83 -4.07 8.88
C ILE A 31 -6.14 -2.70 8.87
N VAL A 32 -4.84 -2.69 8.61
CA VAL A 32 -4.08 -1.46 8.38
C VAL A 32 -4.09 -1.16 6.88
N SER A 33 -4.55 0.03 6.52
CA SER A 33 -4.53 0.50 5.12
C SER A 33 -3.66 1.73 5.00
N LEU A 34 -2.63 1.63 4.16
CA LEU A 34 -1.67 2.69 3.87
C LEU A 34 -1.78 3.04 2.39
N THR A 35 -1.84 4.33 2.07
CA THR A 35 -2.00 4.81 0.69
C THR A 35 -1.07 5.98 0.41
N PHE A 36 -0.39 5.98 -0.72
CA PHE A 36 0.38 7.12 -1.18
C PHE A 36 0.12 7.39 -2.67
N PHE A 37 -0.25 8.64 -2.99
CA PHE A 37 -0.55 9.07 -4.35
C PHE A 37 0.59 9.95 -4.88
N CYS A 38 1.43 9.39 -5.74
CA CYS A 38 2.65 10.03 -6.23
C CYS A 38 2.35 11.36 -6.93
N GLY A 39 1.28 11.41 -7.74
CA GLY A 39 0.89 12.62 -8.48
C GLY A 39 0.37 13.79 -7.61
N TYR A 40 -0.15 13.52 -6.41
CA TYR A 40 -0.68 14.57 -5.52
C TYR A 40 0.44 15.24 -4.70
N HIS A 41 1.45 14.47 -4.31
CA HIS A 41 2.56 14.95 -3.45
C HIS A 41 3.71 15.61 -4.20
N LEU A 42 3.70 15.63 -5.53
CA LEU A 42 4.69 16.40 -6.31
C LEU A 42 4.40 17.92 -6.34
N VAL A 43 3.17 18.32 -6.01
CA VAL A 43 2.71 19.72 -6.14
C VAL A 43 2.61 20.45 -4.79
N ASN A 44 2.28 19.73 -3.71
CA ASN A 44 1.80 20.34 -2.45
C ASN A 44 2.67 20.05 -1.21
N ASP A 45 3.83 19.41 -1.36
CA ASP A 45 4.63 18.95 -0.22
C ASP A 45 6.06 19.53 -0.27
N ASP A 46 6.53 20.07 0.85
CA ASP A 46 7.88 20.64 0.98
C ASP A 46 8.95 19.55 0.85
N ASN A 47 8.58 18.31 1.18
CA ASN A 47 9.39 17.13 0.96
C ASN A 47 8.94 16.45 -0.34
N LYS A 48 9.89 16.12 -1.23
CA LYS A 48 9.61 15.42 -2.50
C LYS A 48 10.18 14.01 -2.51
N GLY A 49 9.67 13.18 -3.43
CA GLY A 49 10.21 11.84 -3.68
C GLY A 49 9.98 10.84 -2.54
N GLY A 50 10.93 9.91 -2.36
CA GLY A 50 10.81 8.82 -1.40
C GLY A 50 10.67 9.28 0.06
N LEU A 51 11.25 10.44 0.40
CA LEU A 51 11.18 10.98 1.76
C LEU A 51 9.74 11.36 2.17
N ALA A 52 9.01 12.01 1.26
CA ALA A 52 7.59 12.33 1.47
C ALA A 52 6.74 11.07 1.62
N MET A 53 7.04 10.06 0.79
CA MET A 53 6.36 8.78 0.83
C MET A 53 6.52 8.07 2.17
N ILE A 54 7.76 7.84 2.62
CA ILE A 54 7.99 7.09 3.85
C ILE A 54 7.44 7.83 5.08
N ARG A 55 7.54 9.16 5.12
CA ARG A 55 6.94 9.98 6.20
C ARG A 55 5.42 9.87 6.21
N SER A 56 4.78 9.95 5.04
CA SER A 56 3.32 9.81 4.93
C SER A 56 2.85 8.42 5.35
N LEU A 57 3.52 7.36 4.88
CA LEU A 57 3.19 5.98 5.24
C LEU A 57 3.37 5.72 6.74
N LEU A 58 4.48 6.19 7.32
CA LEU A 58 4.73 6.09 8.75
C LEU A 58 3.66 6.84 9.56
N ALA A 59 3.31 8.07 9.17
CA ALA A 59 2.28 8.84 9.86
C ALA A 59 0.90 8.17 9.78
N GLN A 60 0.56 7.54 8.64
CA GLN A 60 -0.68 6.77 8.49
C GLN A 60 -0.70 5.51 9.37
N LEU A 61 0.43 4.82 9.48
CA LEU A 61 0.58 3.63 10.32
C LEU A 61 0.42 3.99 11.80
N LEU A 62 1.12 5.03 12.27
CA LEU A 62 1.06 5.49 13.66
C LEU A 62 -0.31 6.03 14.07
N ARG A 63 -1.11 6.56 13.15
CA ARG A 63 -2.50 6.96 13.43
C ARG A 63 -3.45 5.77 13.58
N GLN A 64 -3.14 4.65 12.94
CA GLN A 64 -3.96 3.43 12.97
C GLN A 64 -3.51 2.46 14.08
N PHE A 65 -2.25 2.54 14.49
CA PHE A 65 -1.66 1.71 15.54
C PHE A 65 -1.26 2.59 16.74
N PRO A 66 -1.92 2.48 17.90
CA PRO A 66 -1.71 3.39 19.01
C PRO A 66 -0.27 3.37 19.53
N TYR A 67 0.30 4.56 19.73
CA TYR A 67 1.69 4.80 20.14
C TYR A 67 2.12 4.06 21.42
N SER A 68 1.19 3.76 22.32
CA SER A 68 1.46 3.06 23.59
C SER A 68 1.99 1.64 23.43
N SER A 69 1.92 1.07 22.23
CA SER A 69 2.36 -0.30 21.94
C SER A 69 3.67 -0.37 21.17
N ILE A 70 4.30 0.76 20.84
CA ILE A 70 5.54 0.80 20.04
C ILE A 70 6.75 0.82 20.98
N THR A 71 7.55 -0.24 20.94
CA THR A 71 8.86 -0.28 21.58
C THR A 71 9.84 0.63 20.85
N PRO A 72 10.60 1.48 21.58
CA PRO A 72 11.61 2.34 20.98
C PRO A 72 12.64 1.53 20.20
N LEU A 73 13.09 2.05 19.06
CA LEU A 73 14.20 1.47 18.31
C LEU A 73 15.49 2.19 18.75
N PRO A 74 16.41 1.54 19.50
CA PRO A 74 17.56 2.20 20.12
C PRO A 74 18.52 2.88 19.14
N ASP A 75 18.54 2.44 17.87
CA ASP A 75 19.43 2.95 16.83
C ASP A 75 18.89 4.17 16.05
N ILE A 76 17.75 4.74 16.44
CA ILE A 76 17.14 5.90 15.77
C ILE A 76 16.91 7.03 16.77
N SER A 77 17.57 8.16 16.54
CA SER A 77 17.35 9.39 17.30
C SER A 77 16.23 10.24 16.67
N THR A 78 15.62 11.13 17.46
CA THR A 78 14.66 12.12 16.94
C THR A 78 15.31 13.04 15.91
N HIS A 79 16.59 13.35 16.08
CA HIS A 79 17.38 14.13 15.12
C HIS A 79 17.46 13.45 13.75
N ASP A 80 17.61 12.13 13.67
CA ASP A 80 17.67 11.41 12.38
C ASP A 80 16.33 11.51 11.61
N ILE A 81 15.22 11.54 12.35
CA ILE A 81 13.86 11.68 11.80
C ILE A 81 13.65 13.11 11.25
N GLU A 82 14.06 14.11 12.04
CA GLU A 82 13.99 15.53 11.69
C GLU A 82 14.87 15.85 10.48
N ALA A 83 16.12 15.36 10.48
CA ALA A 83 17.08 15.50 9.39
C ALA A 83 16.64 14.79 8.09
N GLY A 84 15.65 13.90 8.15
CA GLY A 84 15.11 13.23 6.98
C GLY A 84 16.00 12.12 6.43
N ASP A 85 16.74 11.42 7.31
CA ASP A 85 17.48 10.23 6.92
C ASP A 85 16.50 9.14 6.47
N ILE A 86 16.41 8.96 5.14
CA ILE A 86 15.48 8.03 4.52
C ILE A 86 15.73 6.57 4.93
N VAL A 87 16.99 6.19 5.17
CA VAL A 87 17.33 4.82 5.57
C VAL A 87 16.85 4.57 6.99
N LYS A 88 17.01 5.54 7.88
CA LYS A 88 16.48 5.47 9.25
C LYS A 88 14.96 5.47 9.26
N LEU A 89 14.30 6.29 8.43
CA LEU A 89 12.84 6.30 8.30
C LEU A 89 12.28 4.97 7.78
N CYS A 90 12.93 4.35 6.79
CA CYS A 90 12.59 3.01 6.31
C CYS A 90 12.74 1.96 7.43
N LYS A 91 13.85 2.00 8.19
CA LYS A 91 14.06 1.11 9.35
C LYS A 91 12.97 1.29 10.40
N LEU A 92 12.61 2.53 10.72
CA LEU A 92 11.55 2.84 11.68
C LEU A 92 10.20 2.29 11.20
N PHE A 93 9.84 2.52 9.94
CA PHE A 93 8.63 1.98 9.35
C PHE A 93 8.57 0.45 9.45
N ASN A 94 9.63 -0.24 9.04
CA ASN A 94 9.72 -1.70 9.11
C ASN A 94 9.59 -2.19 10.57
N HIS A 95 10.22 -1.50 11.51
CA HIS A 95 10.13 -1.81 12.94
C HIS A 95 8.70 -1.71 13.46
N VAL A 96 7.98 -0.64 13.12
CA VAL A 96 6.59 -0.47 13.55
C VAL A 96 5.69 -1.53 12.91
N VAL A 97 5.86 -1.85 11.62
CA VAL A 97 5.09 -2.92 10.96
C VAL A 97 5.32 -4.27 11.64
N ARG A 98 6.55 -4.58 12.06
CA ARG A 98 6.90 -5.85 12.72
C ARG A 98 6.31 -5.98 14.13
N GLN A 99 5.91 -4.87 14.76
CA GLN A 99 5.26 -4.88 16.08
C GLN A 99 3.74 -5.05 16.03
N LEU A 100 3.15 -5.04 14.84
CA LEU A 100 1.74 -5.34 14.69
C LEU A 100 1.43 -6.78 15.13
N GLN A 101 0.20 -7.00 15.61
CA GLN A 101 -0.23 -8.31 16.05
C GLN A 101 -0.10 -9.34 14.93
N GLN A 102 0.21 -10.58 15.30
CA GLN A 102 0.35 -11.66 14.34
C GLN A 102 -0.92 -11.82 13.48
N GLY A 103 -0.74 -11.91 12.17
CA GLY A 103 -1.84 -12.07 11.21
C GLY A 103 -2.53 -10.76 10.80
N THR A 104 -2.18 -9.62 11.40
CA THR A 104 -2.73 -8.30 11.04
C THR A 104 -2.53 -8.03 9.54
N PRO A 105 -3.60 -7.85 8.75
CA PRO A 105 -3.47 -7.50 7.35
C PRO A 105 -3.01 -6.05 7.20
N VAL A 106 -1.90 -5.83 6.47
CA VAL A 106 -1.42 -4.50 6.12
C VAL A 106 -1.45 -4.36 4.61
N PHE A 107 -2.32 -3.50 4.08
CA PHE A 107 -2.37 -3.20 2.65
C PHE A 107 -1.71 -1.85 2.40
N CYS A 108 -0.61 -1.85 1.67
CA CYS A 108 0.11 -0.67 1.23
C CYS A 108 -0.12 -0.43 -0.26
N PHE A 109 -0.75 0.69 -0.60
CA PHE A 109 -1.06 1.11 -1.95
C PHE A 109 -0.19 2.30 -2.33
N ILE A 110 0.56 2.19 -3.44
CA ILE A 110 1.34 3.29 -4.01
C ILE A 110 0.88 3.49 -5.44
N ASP A 111 0.26 4.63 -5.70
CA ASP A 111 -0.35 4.95 -6.99
C ASP A 111 0.41 6.02 -7.75
N GLY A 112 0.64 5.78 -9.05
CA GLY A 112 1.39 6.66 -9.93
C GLY A 112 2.90 6.49 -9.83
N ILE A 113 3.40 5.29 -9.52
CA ILE A 113 4.83 5.07 -9.21
C ILE A 113 5.78 5.44 -10.37
N ASN A 114 5.28 5.47 -11.61
CA ASN A 114 6.04 5.94 -12.78
C ASN A 114 6.52 7.39 -12.67
N GLU A 115 5.84 8.24 -11.88
CA GLU A 115 6.28 9.63 -11.71
C GLU A 115 7.65 9.73 -11.03
N TYR A 116 8.08 8.67 -10.34
CA TYR A 116 9.38 8.60 -9.66
C TYR A 116 10.48 7.89 -10.46
N GLU A 117 10.25 7.55 -11.73
CA GLU A 117 11.32 7.10 -12.64
C GLU A 117 12.17 8.25 -13.20
N ARG A 118 11.84 9.50 -12.84
CA ARG A 118 12.66 10.68 -13.17
C ARG A 118 13.92 10.69 -12.30
N GLU A 119 15.08 10.93 -12.91
CA GLU A 119 16.41 10.86 -12.26
C GLU A 119 16.48 11.59 -10.91
N GLU A 120 15.77 12.72 -10.78
CA GLU A 120 15.68 13.54 -9.57
C GLU A 120 15.09 12.84 -8.33
N TYR A 121 14.32 11.75 -8.49
CA TYR A 121 13.68 11.03 -7.38
C TYR A 121 14.12 9.57 -7.23
N VAL A 122 14.81 9.02 -8.23
CA VAL A 122 15.14 7.59 -8.31
C VAL A 122 15.93 7.10 -7.09
N HIS A 123 16.94 7.86 -6.64
CA HIS A 123 17.86 7.45 -5.54
C HIS A 123 17.30 7.53 -4.11
N THR A 124 16.12 8.12 -3.95
CA THR A 124 15.42 8.11 -2.67
C THR A 124 14.25 7.14 -2.71
N MET A 125 13.60 7.04 -3.87
CA MET A 125 12.47 6.15 -4.07
C MET A 125 12.89 4.69 -4.08
N ASP A 126 14.02 4.35 -4.71
CA ASP A 126 14.59 3.00 -4.73
C ASP A 126 14.72 2.40 -3.32
N LYS A 127 15.25 3.17 -2.35
CA LYS A 127 15.41 2.76 -0.96
C LYS A 127 14.08 2.46 -0.29
N VAL A 128 13.04 3.23 -0.60
CA VAL A 128 11.69 3.01 -0.07
C VAL A 128 11.06 1.78 -0.70
N VAL A 129 11.10 1.64 -2.03
CA VAL A 129 10.56 0.45 -2.71
C VAL A 129 11.25 -0.81 -2.24
N VAL A 130 12.58 -0.81 -2.15
CA VAL A 130 13.37 -1.94 -1.64
C VAL A 130 12.96 -2.27 -0.21
N SER A 131 12.84 -1.27 0.67
CA SER A 131 12.39 -1.49 2.05
C SER A 131 10.99 -2.11 2.13
N LEU A 132 10.05 -1.64 1.31
CA LEU A 132 8.68 -2.19 1.26
C LEU A 132 8.65 -3.60 0.66
N LYS A 133 9.50 -3.86 -0.33
CA LYS A 133 9.69 -5.19 -0.91
C LYS A 133 10.25 -6.16 0.12
N ASP A 134 11.22 -5.75 0.92
CA ASP A 134 11.83 -6.59 1.97
C ASP A 134 10.78 -7.05 3.00
N LEU A 135 9.80 -6.20 3.33
CA LEU A 135 8.67 -6.60 4.19
C LEU A 135 7.79 -7.69 3.56
N VAL A 136 7.63 -7.67 2.24
CA VAL A 136 6.90 -8.72 1.50
C VAL A 136 7.73 -10.00 1.45
N GLN A 137 9.03 -9.89 1.17
CA GLN A 137 9.91 -11.04 0.91
C GLN A 137 10.28 -11.80 2.17
N TYR A 138 10.74 -11.11 3.21
CA TYR A 138 11.20 -11.74 4.45
C TYR A 138 10.07 -11.95 5.45
N GLY A 139 8.89 -11.44 5.12
CA GLY A 139 7.71 -11.49 5.98
C GLY A 139 7.86 -10.67 7.26
N SER A 140 6.73 -10.54 7.94
CA SER A 140 6.64 -10.02 9.29
C SER A 140 5.57 -10.81 10.03
N ALA A 141 5.41 -10.59 11.34
CA ALA A 141 4.26 -11.13 12.05
C ALA A 141 2.94 -10.66 11.42
N ALA A 142 2.93 -9.49 10.78
CA ALA A 142 1.82 -8.98 9.99
C ALA A 142 1.83 -9.49 8.54
N ASN A 143 0.64 -9.62 7.97
CA ASN A 143 0.41 -9.99 6.57
C ASN A 143 0.53 -8.74 5.69
N PHE A 144 1.76 -8.36 5.35
CA PHE A 144 2.05 -7.18 4.54
C PHE A 144 1.82 -7.45 3.03
N LYS A 145 1.00 -6.61 2.40
CA LYS A 145 0.62 -6.69 0.99
C LYS A 145 0.91 -5.35 0.32
N LEU A 146 1.75 -5.37 -0.71
CA LEU A 146 2.14 -4.19 -1.47
C LEU A 146 1.44 -4.19 -2.84
N LEU A 147 0.74 -3.10 -3.16
CA LEU A 147 0.21 -2.83 -4.49
C LEU A 147 0.85 -1.56 -5.04
N LEU A 148 1.57 -1.70 -6.15
CA LEU A 148 2.13 -0.59 -6.92
C LEU A 148 1.30 -0.42 -8.21
N THR A 149 0.83 0.79 -8.49
CA THR A 149 0.13 1.10 -9.74
C THR A 149 0.83 2.21 -10.51
N SER A 150 0.82 2.10 -11.83
CA SER A 150 1.32 3.13 -12.73
C SER A 150 0.41 3.29 -13.96
N PRO A 151 0.06 4.53 -14.37
CA PRO A 151 -0.59 4.80 -15.66
C PRO A 151 0.31 4.51 -16.88
N ARG A 152 1.63 4.39 -16.69
CA ARG A 152 2.61 4.11 -17.75
C ARG A 152 3.53 2.94 -17.35
N PRO A 153 4.09 2.19 -18.31
CA PRO A 153 5.08 1.15 -18.01
C PRO A 153 6.26 1.72 -17.22
N THR A 154 6.78 0.94 -16.28
CA THR A 154 7.95 1.28 -15.45
C THR A 154 9.09 0.31 -15.71
N MET A 155 10.30 0.82 -15.91
CA MET A 155 11.52 0.04 -16.11
C MET A 155 12.33 -0.13 -14.81
N LEU A 156 12.56 0.95 -14.06
CA LEU A 156 13.39 0.93 -12.85
C LEU A 156 12.70 0.25 -11.69
N VAL A 157 11.41 0.53 -11.52
CA VAL A 157 10.59 -0.15 -10.50
C VAL A 157 10.53 -1.64 -10.78
N LYS A 158 10.39 -2.03 -12.06
CA LYS A 158 10.33 -3.42 -12.47
C LYS A 158 11.64 -4.16 -12.18
N ASN A 159 12.79 -3.54 -12.46
CA ASN A 159 14.11 -4.12 -12.16
C ASN A 159 14.27 -4.44 -10.66
N ALA A 160 13.69 -3.62 -9.77
CA ALA A 160 13.71 -3.90 -8.34
C ALA A 160 12.97 -5.20 -7.96
N PHE A 161 12.07 -5.70 -8.80
CA PHE A 161 11.32 -6.95 -8.59
C PHE A 161 11.76 -8.12 -9.48
N ASP A 162 12.53 -7.89 -10.56
CA ASP A 162 12.95 -8.92 -11.52
C ASP A 162 13.96 -9.96 -10.96
N THR A 163 14.40 -9.82 -9.70
CA THR A 163 15.41 -10.70 -9.09
C THR A 163 14.86 -12.07 -8.64
N TYR A 164 13.55 -12.26 -8.50
CA TYR A 164 12.98 -13.52 -8.01
C TYR A 164 11.64 -13.89 -8.68
N ASN A 165 11.42 -15.21 -8.83
CA ASN A 165 10.42 -15.79 -9.72
C ASN A 165 9.08 -16.15 -9.09
N GLU A 166 8.80 -15.78 -7.83
CA GLU A 166 7.54 -16.14 -7.19
C GLU A 166 6.92 -14.94 -6.45
N THR A 167 5.67 -14.66 -6.79
CA THR A 167 4.75 -13.67 -6.18
C THR A 167 4.74 -12.23 -6.71
N LEU A 168 5.27 -11.95 -7.90
CA LEU A 168 4.92 -10.71 -8.60
C LEU A 168 3.65 -10.92 -9.45
N MET A 169 2.48 -10.57 -8.92
CA MET A 169 1.25 -10.53 -9.74
C MET A 169 1.23 -9.26 -10.59
N HIS A 170 1.54 -9.41 -11.87
CA HIS A 170 1.39 -8.34 -12.83
C HIS A 170 -0.06 -8.28 -13.33
N MET A 171 -0.82 -7.27 -12.89
CA MET A 171 -2.25 -7.13 -13.22
C MET A 171 -2.52 -7.09 -14.74
N GLN A 172 -1.62 -6.53 -15.57
CA GLN A 172 -1.79 -6.54 -17.04
C GLN A 172 -1.56 -7.92 -17.68
N ARG A 173 -1.06 -8.91 -16.93
CA ARG A 173 -0.81 -10.29 -17.39
C ARG A 173 -1.82 -11.30 -16.85
N LEU A 174 -2.82 -10.85 -16.08
CA LEU A 174 -3.95 -11.69 -15.75
C LEU A 174 -4.79 -11.84 -17.02
N THR A 175 -4.97 -13.08 -17.47
CA THR A 175 -5.98 -13.39 -18.47
C THR A 175 -7.33 -12.98 -17.87
N VAL A 176 -7.92 -11.91 -18.40
CA VAL A 176 -9.34 -11.66 -18.17
C VAL A 176 -10.04 -12.89 -18.70
N VAL A 177 -10.56 -13.72 -17.78
CA VAL A 177 -11.35 -14.90 -18.14
C VAL A 177 -12.43 -14.40 -19.09
N LYS A 178 -12.40 -14.86 -20.35
CA LYS A 178 -13.31 -14.41 -21.42
C LYS A 178 -14.77 -14.69 -21.09
N ASP A 179 -15.02 -15.60 -20.16
CA ASP A 179 -16.30 -15.70 -19.47
C ASP A 179 -16.31 -14.60 -18.41
N GLY A 180 -16.86 -13.45 -18.79
CA GLY A 180 -17.04 -12.32 -17.90
C GLY A 180 -17.56 -12.82 -16.55
N VAL A 181 -16.92 -12.36 -15.47
CA VAL A 181 -17.33 -12.74 -14.12
C VAL A 181 -18.75 -12.23 -13.91
N ARG A 182 -19.69 -13.14 -14.15
CA ARG A 182 -21.13 -12.91 -14.04
C ARG A 182 -21.40 -12.52 -12.60
N LEU A 183 -21.82 -11.26 -12.40
CA LEU A 183 -22.00 -10.67 -11.08
C LEU A 183 -23.00 -11.48 -10.24
N ASP A 184 -23.95 -12.14 -10.90
CA ASP A 184 -24.90 -13.09 -10.31
C ASP A 184 -24.23 -14.36 -9.76
N VAL A 185 -23.17 -14.86 -10.41
CA VAL A 185 -22.40 -16.03 -9.94
C VAL A 185 -21.51 -15.64 -8.75
N LEU A 186 -20.92 -14.45 -8.78
CA LEU A 186 -20.18 -13.89 -7.63
C LEU A 186 -21.10 -13.68 -6.44
N GLN A 187 -22.28 -13.10 -6.66
CA GLN A 187 -23.26 -12.86 -5.61
C GLN A 187 -23.79 -14.18 -5.04
N ALA A 188 -24.11 -15.18 -5.87
CA ALA A 188 -24.51 -16.51 -5.39
C ALA A 188 -23.41 -17.19 -4.55
N ARG A 189 -22.14 -17.08 -4.95
CA ARG A 189 -21.02 -17.64 -4.18
C ARG A 189 -20.74 -16.92 -2.88
N LEU A 190 -20.90 -15.59 -2.85
CA LEU A 190 -20.78 -14.80 -1.62
C LEU A 190 -21.92 -15.15 -0.65
N MET A 191 -23.15 -15.26 -1.14
CA MET A 191 -24.31 -15.61 -0.30
C MET A 191 -24.25 -17.05 0.22
N ALA A 192 -23.84 -18.01 -0.62
CA ALA A 192 -23.64 -19.40 -0.19
C ALA A 192 -22.52 -19.57 0.85
N GLY A 193 -21.47 -18.72 0.78
CA GLY A 193 -20.43 -18.66 1.80
C GLY A 193 -20.94 -18.14 3.16
N PHE A 194 -21.93 -17.24 3.16
CA PHE A 194 -22.57 -16.74 4.37
C PHE A 194 -23.51 -17.79 5.01
N GLU A 195 -24.25 -18.56 4.22
CA GLU A 195 -25.13 -19.62 4.75
C GLU A 195 -24.34 -20.80 5.34
N ASN A 196 -23.26 -21.23 4.67
CA ASN A 196 -22.40 -22.30 5.19
C ASN A 196 -21.64 -21.91 6.47
N GLY A 197 -21.37 -20.61 6.67
CA GLY A 197 -20.78 -20.11 7.91
C GLY A 197 -21.76 -20.03 9.09
N MET A 198 -23.07 -20.00 8.82
CA MET A 198 -24.11 -19.94 9.84
C MET A 198 -24.53 -21.33 10.32
N VAL A 199 -24.55 -22.33 9.43
CA VAL A 199 -24.85 -23.74 9.79
C VAL A 199 -23.70 -24.38 10.58
N ALA A 200 -22.45 -24.02 10.30
CA ALA A 200 -21.29 -24.52 11.07
C ALA A 200 -21.23 -24.00 12.52
N ARG A 201 -22.05 -22.99 12.88
CA ARG A 201 -22.13 -22.41 14.22
C ARG A 201 -23.30 -22.91 15.08
N SER A 202 -24.23 -23.70 14.51
CA SER A 202 -25.40 -24.21 15.25
C SER A 202 -25.36 -25.70 15.58
N GLY A 203 -24.27 -26.41 15.27
CA GLY A 203 -24.15 -27.87 15.45
C GLY A 203 -23.26 -28.32 16.62
N GLY A 204 -22.94 -27.44 17.58
CA GLY A 204 -22.03 -27.74 18.67
C GLY A 204 -22.58 -27.31 20.04
N VAL A 205 -23.68 -27.93 20.46
CA VAL A 205 -24.03 -28.17 21.88
C VAL A 205 -24.71 -29.52 21.96
#